data_AF-A0A6A1UR92-F1
#
_entry.id   AF-A0A6A1UR92-F1
#
_cell.length_a   1.000
_cell.length_b   1.000
_cell.length_c   1.000
_cell.angle_alpha   90.00
_cell.angle_beta   90.00
_cell.angle_gamma   90.00
#
_symmetry.space_group_name_H-M   'P 1'
#
loop_
_entity.id
_entity.type
_entity.pdbx_description
1 polymer ?
#
loop_
_entity_poly.entity_id
_entity_poly.type
_entity_poly.pdbx_seq_one_letter_code
_entity_poly.pdbx_strand_id
1 'polypeptide(L)'
;MKVTEFWLGKEAVNDDNSRDIAGNVLKLLLHVVGLNTASIVYKPHSVSLPEISGSPTEKAILSWAVFNLGMDIDEVKHNHETTHVEVFNSEKKRSGVLVKRNRDKYMDTHWKGAAEMILARCSTYYDRAGMLKAMDEGEKL
;
A
#
# COMPACT_ATOMS: atom_id res chain seq x y z
N MET A 1 10.67 -12.80 5.35
CA MET A 1 10.75 -11.35 5.65
C MET A 1 9.46 -10.93 6.33
N LYS A 2 9.51 -9.88 7.16
CA LYS A 2 8.33 -9.26 7.78
C LYS A 2 8.52 -7.74 7.75
N VAL A 3 7.41 -6.99 7.78
CA VAL A 3 7.45 -5.56 8.05
C VAL A 3 7.81 -5.40 9.53
N THR A 4 8.91 -4.71 9.82
CA THR A 4 9.38 -4.45 11.19
C THR A 4 9.04 -3.07 11.69
N GLU A 5 8.85 -2.13 10.76
CA GLU A 5 8.58 -0.74 11.05
C GLU A 5 7.74 -0.15 9.92
N PHE A 6 6.82 0.74 10.27
CA PHE A 6 5.99 1.46 9.33
C PHE A 6 6.06 2.95 9.65
N TRP A 7 6.33 3.76 8.62
CA TRP A 7 6.38 5.21 8.73
C TRP A 7 5.21 5.83 7.99
N LEU A 8 4.52 6.76 8.65
CA LEU A 8 3.47 7.57 8.05
C LEU A 8 3.79 9.05 8.22
N GLY A 9 4.05 9.73 7.10
CA GLY A 9 4.63 11.06 7.11
C GLY A 9 6.00 11.02 7.80
N LYS A 10 6.14 11.77 8.89
CA LYS A 10 7.41 11.91 9.63
C LYS A 10 7.50 11.04 10.89
N GLU A 11 6.51 10.17 11.10
CA GLU A 11 6.38 9.43 12.35
C GLU A 11 6.44 7.92 12.10
N ALA A 12 7.20 7.22 12.94
CA ALA A 12 7.06 5.78 13.08
C ALA A 12 5.73 5.44 13.76
N VAL A 13 5.04 4.47 13.18
CA VAL A 13 3.77 3.93 13.68
C VAL A 13 4.04 2.51 14.17
N ASN A 14 3.96 2.34 15.50
CA ASN A 14 4.05 1.04 16.13
C ASN A 14 2.70 0.30 16.05
N ASP A 15 2.73 -1.03 16.11
CA ASP A 15 1.54 -1.88 15.94
C ASP A 15 0.37 -1.50 16.87
N ASP A 16 0.64 -1.07 18.11
CA ASP A 16 -0.37 -0.62 19.08
C ASP A 16 -1.08 0.69 18.67
N ASN A 17 -0.43 1.53 17.87
CA ASN A 17 -0.91 2.84 17.44
C ASN A 17 -1.53 2.84 16.03
N SER A 18 -1.58 1.68 15.37
CA SER A 18 -2.21 1.54 14.04
C SER A 18 -3.69 1.98 14.04
N ARG A 19 -4.35 1.93 15.21
CA ARG A 19 -5.72 2.39 15.43
C ARG A 19 -5.90 3.90 15.41
N ASP A 20 -4.81 4.67 15.50
CA ASP A 20 -4.84 6.14 15.50
C ASP A 20 -4.67 6.73 14.10
N ILE A 21 -4.54 5.91 13.07
CA ILE A 21 -4.45 6.36 11.68
C ILE A 21 -5.84 6.79 11.20
N ALA A 22 -5.93 7.99 10.62
CA ALA A 22 -7.18 8.46 10.04
C ALA A 22 -7.70 7.51 8.95
N GLY A 23 -9.02 7.28 8.96
CA GLY A 23 -9.64 6.24 8.11
C GLY A 23 -9.44 6.45 6.60
N ASN A 24 -9.28 7.69 6.13
CA ASN A 24 -8.95 7.98 4.73
C ASN A 24 -7.54 7.48 4.36
N VAL A 25 -6.56 7.64 5.26
CA VAL A 25 -5.18 7.20 5.05
C VAL A 25 -5.11 5.68 5.11
N LEU A 26 -5.76 5.08 6.12
CA LEU A 26 -5.82 3.62 6.25
C LEU A 26 -6.44 3.01 4.98
N LYS A 27 -7.56 3.56 4.49
CA LYS A 27 -8.21 3.11 3.26
C LYS A 27 -7.27 3.21 2.05
N LEU A 28 -6.56 4.33 1.88
CA LEU A 28 -5.58 4.49 0.79
C LEU A 28 -4.43 3.48 0.89
N LEU A 29 -3.91 3.24 2.09
CA LEU A 29 -2.86 2.27 2.33
C LEU A 29 -3.30 0.85 1.97
N LEU A 30 -4.49 0.43 2.43
CA LEU A 30 -5.05 -0.88 2.10
C LEU A 30 -5.31 -1.04 0.60
N HIS A 31 -5.77 0.01 -0.08
CA HIS A 31 -5.92 0.00 -1.53
C HIS A 31 -4.57 -0.19 -2.25
N VAL A 32 -3.56 0.60 -1.91
CA VAL A 32 -2.22 0.50 -2.51
C VAL A 32 -1.65 -0.90 -2.31
N VAL A 33 -1.74 -1.45 -1.10
CA VAL A 33 -1.21 -2.79 -0.80
C VAL A 33 -2.00 -3.87 -1.54
N GLY A 34 -3.32 -3.85 -1.47
CA GLY A 34 -4.18 -4.88 -2.08
C GLY A 34 -4.13 -4.92 -3.61
N LEU A 35 -3.80 -3.79 -4.26
CA LEU A 35 -3.83 -3.66 -5.72
C LEU A 35 -2.45 -3.64 -6.37
N ASN A 36 -1.41 -3.20 -5.65
CA ASN A 36 -0.04 -3.11 -6.17
C ASN A 36 0.88 -4.22 -5.64
N THR A 37 0.41 -5.18 -4.85
CA THR A 37 1.19 -6.38 -4.52
C THR A 37 0.82 -7.53 -5.46
N ALA A 38 1.81 -8.11 -6.13
CA ALA A 38 1.62 -9.27 -7.00
C ALA A 38 1.56 -10.59 -6.20
N SER A 39 1.04 -10.54 -4.97
CA SER A 39 0.95 -11.67 -4.06
C SER A 39 -0.45 -12.27 -4.06
N ILE A 40 -0.51 -13.59 -3.89
CA ILE A 40 -1.74 -14.38 -3.92
C ILE A 40 -2.13 -14.68 -2.47
N VAL A 41 -3.39 -14.44 -2.16
CA VAL A 41 -4.02 -14.84 -0.89
C VAL A 41 -4.91 -16.02 -1.18
N TYR A 42 -4.63 -17.15 -0.52
CA TYR A 42 -5.43 -18.34 -0.58
C TYR A 42 -6.12 -18.55 0.78
N LYS A 43 -7.46 -18.60 0.77
CA LYS A 43 -8.27 -18.89 1.96
C LYS A 43 -8.91 -20.28 1.75
N PRO A 44 -8.33 -21.37 2.26
CA PRO A 44 -8.87 -22.72 2.03
C PRO A 44 -10.28 -22.89 2.61
N HIS A 45 -10.56 -22.30 3.79
CA HIS A 45 -11.87 -22.28 4.44
C HIS A 45 -12.14 -20.92 5.09
N SER A 46 -13.41 -20.58 5.35
CA SER A 46 -13.80 -19.30 5.95
C SER A 46 -13.26 -19.08 7.38
N VAL A 47 -12.84 -20.15 8.06
CA VAL A 47 -12.35 -20.13 9.45
C VAL A 47 -10.82 -20.27 9.53
N SER A 48 -10.15 -20.64 8.43
CA SER A 48 -8.69 -20.82 8.40
C SER A 48 -7.96 -19.49 8.18
N LEU A 49 -6.78 -19.36 8.79
CA LEU A 49 -5.88 -18.24 8.51
C LEU A 49 -5.51 -18.21 7.00
N PRO A 50 -5.55 -17.03 6.35
CA PRO A 50 -5.15 -16.91 4.96
C PRO A 50 -3.69 -17.31 4.73
N GLU A 51 -3.44 -18.12 3.71
CA GLU A 51 -2.10 -18.41 3.21
C GLU A 51 -1.70 -17.36 2.18
N ILE A 52 -0.51 -16.77 2.33
CA ILE A 52 -0.03 -15.70 1.46
C ILE A 52 1.26 -16.13 0.76
N SER A 53 1.28 -16.01 -0.56
CA SER A 53 2.38 -16.42 -1.43
C SER A 53 2.79 -15.28 -2.37
N GLY A 54 4.08 -15.17 -2.68
CA GLY A 54 4.63 -14.12 -3.53
C GLY A 54 6.12 -13.91 -3.28
N SER A 55 6.71 -12.91 -3.94
CA SER A 55 8.09 -12.51 -3.65
C SER A 55 8.24 -12.12 -2.17
N PRO A 56 9.39 -12.38 -1.52
CA PRO A 56 9.45 -12.29 -0.07
C PRO A 56 9.17 -10.87 0.48
N THR A 57 9.41 -9.81 -0.29
CA THR A 57 9.02 -8.44 0.09
C THR A 57 7.52 -8.20 -0.08
N GLU A 58 6.94 -8.61 -1.21
CA GLU A 58 5.50 -8.42 -1.44
C GLU A 58 4.65 -9.24 -0.49
N LYS A 59 5.06 -10.48 -0.21
CA LYS A 59 4.43 -11.34 0.80
C LYS A 59 4.46 -10.66 2.16
N ALA A 60 5.60 -10.10 2.58
CA ALA A 60 5.73 -9.44 3.88
C ALA A 60 4.76 -8.25 4.02
N ILE A 61 4.68 -7.39 3.00
CA ILE A 61 3.79 -6.22 2.99
C ILE A 61 2.32 -6.67 3.01
N LEU A 62 1.96 -7.65 2.17
CA LEU A 62 0.59 -8.14 2.08
C LEU A 62 0.15 -8.84 3.37
N SER A 63 1.02 -9.66 3.97
CA SER A 63 0.76 -10.27 5.27
C SER A 63 0.54 -9.23 6.36
N TRP A 64 1.37 -8.19 6.42
CA TRP A 64 1.20 -7.12 7.39
C TRP A 64 -0.16 -6.41 7.22
N ALA A 65 -0.56 -6.06 6.00
CA ALA A 65 -1.86 -5.43 5.78
C ALA A 65 -3.05 -6.34 6.16
N VAL A 66 -2.99 -7.64 5.82
CA VAL A 66 -4.05 -8.60 6.16
C VAL A 66 -4.15 -8.83 7.67
N PHE A 67 -3.02 -9.10 8.34
CA PHE A 67 -3.03 -9.55 9.73
C PHE A 67 -2.99 -8.41 10.76
N ASN A 68 -2.31 -7.30 10.45
CA ASN A 68 -2.14 -6.18 11.39
C ASN A 68 -3.13 -5.03 11.12
N LEU A 69 -3.49 -4.80 9.86
CA LEU A 69 -4.37 -3.69 9.48
C LEU A 69 -5.82 -4.12 9.16
N GLY A 70 -6.12 -5.42 9.27
CA GLY A 70 -7.47 -5.95 9.06
C GLY A 70 -7.95 -5.88 7.61
N MET A 71 -7.04 -5.92 6.64
CA MET A 71 -7.40 -5.80 5.23
C MET A 71 -8.21 -6.99 4.74
N ASP A 72 -9.37 -6.71 4.14
CA ASP A 72 -10.05 -7.66 3.26
C ASP A 72 -9.63 -7.43 1.79
N ILE A 73 -8.73 -8.29 1.31
CA ILE A 73 -8.24 -8.20 -0.08
C ILE A 73 -9.35 -8.40 -1.11
N ASP A 74 -10.36 -9.21 -0.79
CA ASP A 74 -11.44 -9.54 -1.71
C ASP A 74 -12.34 -8.31 -1.90
N GLU A 75 -12.62 -7.59 -0.81
CA GLU A 75 -13.33 -6.30 -0.85
C GLU A 75 -12.56 -5.24 -1.67
N VAL A 76 -11.26 -5.12 -1.44
CA VAL A 76 -10.42 -4.14 -2.16
C VAL A 76 -10.44 -4.42 -3.67
N LYS A 77 -10.25 -5.69 -4.07
CA LYS A 77 -10.26 -6.09 -5.48
C LYS A 77 -11.65 -6.05 -6.11
N HIS A 78 -12.71 -6.28 -5.36
CA HIS A 78 -14.08 -6.22 -5.88
C HIS A 78 -14.48 -4.80 -6.31
N ASN A 79 -13.97 -3.77 -5.63
CA ASN A 79 -14.33 -2.37 -5.89
C ASN A 79 -13.45 -1.67 -6.94
N HIS A 80 -12.39 -2.32 -7.40
CA HIS A 80 -11.35 -1.71 -8.23
C HIS A 80 -10.93 -2.63 -9.37
N GLU A 81 -10.63 -2.04 -10.52
CA GLU A 81 -10.12 -2.75 -11.70
C GLU A 81 -8.71 -2.25 -12.00
N THR A 82 -7.73 -3.14 -11.98
CA THR A 82 -6.36 -2.82 -12.43
C THR A 82 -6.30 -2.85 -13.95
N THR A 83 -6.20 -1.68 -14.58
CA THR A 83 -6.20 -1.54 -16.04
C THR A 83 -4.81 -1.60 -16.65
N HIS A 84 -3.76 -1.29 -15.88
CA HIS A 84 -2.37 -1.37 -16.34
C HIS A 84 -1.43 -1.74 -15.19
N VAL A 85 -0.37 -2.47 -15.52
CA VAL A 85 0.69 -2.88 -14.59
C VAL A 85 2.04 -2.56 -15.22
N GLU A 86 2.83 -1.71 -14.56
CA GLU A 86 4.25 -1.53 -14.84
C GLU A 86 5.04 -2.43 -13.88
N VAL A 87 5.60 -3.52 -14.42
CA VAL A 87 6.45 -4.45 -13.67
C VAL A 87 7.73 -3.78 -13.18
N PHE A 88 8.34 -4.35 -12.14
CA PHE A 88 9.54 -3.76 -11.54
C PHE A 88 10.69 -3.67 -12.56
N ASN A 89 11.26 -2.49 -12.67
CA ASN A 89 12.43 -2.21 -13.50
C ASN A 89 13.62 -1.83 -12.60
N SER A 90 14.78 -2.45 -12.81
CA SER A 90 15.97 -2.25 -11.98
C SER A 90 16.61 -0.87 -12.12
N GLU A 91 16.53 -0.25 -13.29
CA GLU A 91 17.03 1.11 -13.52
C GLU A 91 16.13 2.17 -12.86
N LYS A 92 14.81 2.01 -13.03
CA LYS A 92 13.82 2.91 -12.40
C LYS A 92 13.59 2.61 -10.91
N LYS A 93 14.03 1.44 -10.43
CA LYS A 93 13.84 0.87 -9.08
C LYS A 93 12.42 1.01 -8.53
N ARG A 94 11.41 0.82 -9.39
CA ARG A 94 10.00 0.93 -9.02
C ARG A 94 9.11 0.08 -9.92
N SER A 95 7.89 -0.13 -9.45
CA SER A 95 6.76 -0.67 -10.20
C SER A 95 5.49 0.10 -9.84
N GLY A 96 4.45 -0.08 -10.63
CA GLY A 96 3.18 0.58 -10.34
C GLY A 96 2.01 -0.02 -11.08
N VAL A 97 0.82 0.38 -10.67
CA VAL A 97 -0.44 -0.01 -11.27
C VAL A 97 -1.30 1.22 -11.54
N LEU A 98 -2.07 1.16 -12.62
CA LEU A 98 -3.16 2.09 -12.89
C LEU A 98 -4.46 1.37 -12.58
N VAL A 99 -5.26 1.99 -11.73
CA VAL A 99 -6.48 1.43 -11.18
C VAL A 99 -7.66 2.32 -11.53
N LYS A 100 -8.74 1.71 -11.98
CA LYS A 100 -10.04 2.33 -12.16
C LYS A 100 -10.95 1.97 -10.99
N ARG A 101 -11.64 2.96 -10.43
CA ARG A 101 -12.69 2.71 -9.42
C ARG A 101 -13.98 2.33 -10.13
N ASN A 102 -14.63 1.24 -9.74
CA ASN A 102 -15.76 0.68 -10.48
C ASN A 102 -16.97 1.62 -10.60
N ARG A 103 -17.12 2.57 -9.66
CA ARG A 103 -18.26 3.50 -9.60
C ARG A 103 -17.94 4.94 -10.03
N ASP A 104 -16.66 5.25 -10.26
CA ASP A 104 -16.21 6.60 -10.56
C ASP A 104 -15.54 6.68 -11.94
N LYS A 105 -15.49 7.88 -12.52
CA LYS A 105 -14.69 8.14 -13.74
C LYS A 105 -13.21 8.40 -13.46
N TYR A 106 -12.81 8.34 -12.19
CA TYR A 106 -11.45 8.63 -11.75
C TYR A 106 -10.57 7.37 -11.82
N MET A 107 -9.30 7.61 -12.16
CA MET A 107 -8.25 6.59 -12.17
C MET A 107 -7.16 7.01 -11.19
N ASP A 108 -6.67 6.04 -10.43
CA ASP A 108 -5.58 6.22 -9.48
C ASP A 108 -4.34 5.49 -9.97
N THR A 109 -3.17 6.11 -9.82
CA THR A 109 -1.89 5.42 -9.98
C THR A 109 -1.30 5.10 -8.63
N HIS A 110 -0.89 3.85 -8.42
CA HIS A 110 -0.18 3.44 -7.22
C HIS A 110 1.23 3.00 -7.61
N TRP A 111 2.24 3.61 -6.98
CA TRP A 111 3.64 3.31 -7.22
C TRP A 111 4.27 2.73 -5.96
N LYS A 112 5.21 1.80 -6.13
CA LYS A 112 6.06 1.26 -5.07
C LYS A 112 7.48 1.10 -5.58
N GLY A 113 8.46 1.21 -4.71
CA GLY A 113 9.86 1.13 -5.10
C GLY A 113 10.79 1.50 -3.96
N ALA A 114 12.05 1.75 -4.32
CA ALA A 114 13.02 2.32 -3.39
C ALA A 114 12.54 3.71 -2.91
N ALA A 115 12.70 4.01 -1.61
CA ALA A 115 12.14 5.19 -0.99
C ALA A 115 12.60 6.48 -1.69
N GLU A 116 13.90 6.58 -1.98
CA GLU A 116 14.52 7.73 -2.64
C GLU A 116 13.92 7.99 -4.04
N MET A 117 13.51 6.92 -4.74
CA MET A 117 12.95 7.03 -6.10
C MET A 117 11.48 7.44 -6.10
N ILE A 118 10.75 7.10 -5.03
CA ILE A 118 9.35 7.49 -4.86
C ILE A 118 9.25 8.90 -4.31
N LEU A 119 9.98 9.20 -3.23
CA LEU A 119 9.95 10.50 -2.53
C LEU A 119 10.38 11.65 -3.44
N ALA A 120 11.38 11.46 -4.30
CA ALA A 120 11.79 12.45 -5.30
C ALA A 120 10.68 12.91 -6.26
N ARG A 121 9.55 12.18 -6.34
CA ARG A 121 8.39 12.52 -7.20
C ARG A 121 7.16 12.94 -6.41
N CYS A 122 7.24 12.98 -5.09
CA CYS A 122 6.15 13.41 -4.24
C CYS A 122 6.21 14.93 -4.00
N SER A 123 5.06 15.57 -4.01
CA SER A 123 4.89 16.99 -3.65
C SER A 123 4.16 17.18 -2.32
N THR A 124 3.48 16.13 -1.85
CA THR A 124 2.67 16.13 -0.64
C THR A 124 2.67 14.77 0.02
N TYR A 125 2.40 14.73 1.32
CA TYR A 125 2.16 13.49 2.07
C TYR A 125 0.97 13.66 3.02
N TYR A 126 0.40 12.55 3.49
CA TYR A 126 -0.58 12.56 4.57
C TYR A 126 0.12 12.36 5.91
N ASP A 127 -0.26 13.15 6.91
CA ASP A 127 0.07 12.83 8.30
C ASP A 127 -0.90 11.80 8.90
N ARG A 128 -0.65 11.41 10.15
CA ARG A 128 -1.47 10.43 10.88
C ARG A 128 -2.93 10.85 11.02
N ALA A 129 -3.19 12.14 11.14
CA ALA A 129 -4.54 12.71 11.23
C ALA A 129 -5.26 12.77 9.88
N GLY A 130 -4.61 12.32 8.80
CA GLY A 130 -5.18 12.32 7.45
C GLY A 130 -5.17 13.69 6.79
N MET A 131 -4.37 14.62 7.31
CA MET A 131 -4.19 15.95 6.74
C MET A 131 -3.10 15.92 5.69
N LEU A 132 -3.37 16.50 4.53
CA LEU A 132 -2.39 16.65 3.47
C LEU A 132 -1.40 17.76 3.84
N LYS A 133 -0.11 17.45 3.76
CA LYS A 133 1.01 18.36 4.02
C LYS A 133 1.83 18.52 2.75
N ALA A 134 2.32 19.73 2.50
CA ALA A 134 3.31 19.96 1.46
C ALA A 134 4.63 19.30 1.86
N MET A 135 5.33 18.76 0.86
CA MET A 135 6.64 18.15 1.04
C MET A 135 7.73 19.14 0.62
N ASP A 136 8.68 19.41 1.51
CA ASP A 136 9.83 20.26 1.21
C ASP A 136 10.93 19.47 0.47
N GLU A 137 11.95 20.16 -0.04
CA GLU A 137 13.05 19.51 -0.79
C GLU A 137 13.94 18.62 0.09
N GLY A 138 14.03 18.90 1.40
CA GLY A 138 14.79 18.09 2.34
C GLY A 138 14.11 16.75 2.65
N GLU A 139 12.79 16.70 2.54
CA GLU A 139 11.95 15.51 2.75
C GLU A 139 11.88 14.57 1.54
N LYS A 140 12.38 15.01 0.38
CA LYS A 140 12.37 14.23 -0.87
C LYS A 140 13.60 13.33 -1.06
N LEU A 141 14.56 13.37 -0.12
CA LEU A 141 15.85 12.70 -0.17
C LEU A 141 15.87 11.39 0.63
#